data_AF-A0A3B9KSD7-F1
#
_entry.id   AF-A0A3B9KSD7-F1
#
_cell.length_a   1.000
_cell.length_b   1.000
_cell.length_c   1.000
_cell.angle_alpha   90.00
_cell.angle_beta   90.00
_cell.angle_gamma   90.00
#
_symmetry.space_group_name_H-M   'P 1'
#
loop_
_entity.id
_entity.type
_entity.pdbx_description
1 polymer ?
#
loop_
_entity_poly.entity_id
_entity_poly.type
_entity_poly.pdbx_seq_one_letter_code
_entity_poly.pdbx_strand_id
1 'polypeptide(L)'
;KILQVSLEEALQKEVIFLCIPISAIPAFLHDNRDKINPSSTMIDTGSVKSYPVRWMDEMIPHIPHLGIHPLFGPDSYAENRVNLIILTPSDQYPQLAEIWRDTFQEWHFFTRILNPDEHDKHIAKSQGLTHFIGNILLNLNLPESKTPTKGYGMLRAVEAFCSNDTPQLFKDMLMYNEHSSEMFRAFMKATHAVASLIRKESFSIQKEKIRVGAMGDEGSFSHEAALQYIRDHQLVNGEVLCLTSAENVLEHLELGRIDIGLLPIQNAVGGVVQETLTHLAGTRCKISGHFPFLVKQCLLSRQDFEGKPVSIHSHLQALRQCKSYLSTHYPDVPQIEERDTAAAAAMLSRGDLPRNAFVIAPETCVKLHRLKLVRSGIQDLDYNITDFISVIMDD
;
A
#
# COMPACT_ATOMS: atom_id res chain seq x y z
N LYS A 1 12.77 14.75 -38.70
CA LYS A 1 11.92 15.95 -38.50
C LYS A 1 10.63 15.47 -37.85
N ILE A 2 10.30 15.90 -36.64
CA ILE A 2 9.06 15.49 -35.96
C ILE A 2 7.92 16.27 -36.61
N LEU A 3 6.92 15.55 -37.14
CA LEU A 3 5.71 16.14 -37.72
C LEU A 3 4.61 16.08 -36.65
N GLN A 4 4.06 17.24 -36.31
CA GLN A 4 2.87 17.31 -35.46
C GLN A 4 1.63 17.16 -36.34
N VAL A 5 0.76 16.24 -35.97
CA VAL A 5 -0.47 15.90 -36.69
C VAL A 5 -1.65 15.91 -35.72
N SER A 6 -2.88 15.93 -36.23
CA SER A 6 -4.06 15.79 -35.37
C SER A 6 -4.12 14.39 -34.75
N LEU A 7 -4.85 14.24 -33.65
CA LEU A 7 -5.07 12.95 -33.03
C LEU A 7 -5.74 11.99 -34.02
N GLU A 8 -6.75 12.44 -34.76
CA GLU A 8 -7.43 11.63 -35.77
C GLU A 8 -6.46 11.07 -36.81
N GLU A 9 -5.50 11.87 -37.28
CA GLU A 9 -4.49 11.41 -38.23
C GLU A 9 -3.52 10.41 -37.59
N ALA A 10 -3.10 10.65 -36.35
CA ALA A 10 -2.23 9.74 -35.61
C ALA A 10 -2.87 8.36 -35.41
N LEU A 11 -4.17 8.33 -35.11
CA LEU A 11 -4.93 7.08 -34.91
C LEU A 11 -5.10 6.24 -36.18
N GLN A 12 -4.81 6.79 -37.36
CA GLN A 12 -4.83 6.04 -38.62
C GLN A 12 -3.49 5.37 -39.00
N LYS A 13 -2.40 5.64 -38.25
CA LYS A 13 -1.06 5.11 -38.57
C LYS A 13 -0.95 3.62 -38.24
N GLU A 14 -0.11 2.91 -38.99
CA GLU A 14 0.11 1.47 -38.83
C GLU A 14 0.69 1.09 -37.46
N VAL A 15 1.46 1.99 -36.84
CA VAL A 15 2.01 1.80 -35.50
C VAL A 15 1.76 3.05 -34.66
N ILE A 16 1.21 2.84 -33.47
CA ILE A 16 0.84 3.91 -32.52
C ILE A 16 1.54 3.63 -31.19
N PHE A 17 2.45 4.53 -30.79
CA PHE A 17 3.07 4.48 -29.46
C PHE A 17 2.30 5.38 -28.48
N LEU A 18 1.80 4.80 -27.40
CA LEU A 18 1.14 5.49 -26.30
C LEU A 18 2.16 6.03 -25.32
N CYS A 19 2.62 7.25 -25.56
CA CYS A 19 3.51 8.00 -24.67
C CYS A 19 2.69 8.91 -23.73
N ILE A 20 1.73 8.35 -23.01
CA ILE A 20 0.84 9.07 -22.08
C ILE A 20 0.98 8.51 -20.65
N PRO A 21 0.56 9.26 -19.60
CA PRO A 21 0.49 8.72 -18.25
C PRO A 21 -0.36 7.44 -18.21
N ILE A 22 0.05 6.47 -17.39
CA ILE A 22 -0.65 5.18 -17.24
C ILE A 22 -2.11 5.43 -16.83
N SER A 23 -2.32 6.36 -15.91
CA SER A 23 -3.65 6.80 -15.46
C SER A 23 -4.55 7.35 -16.57
N ALA A 24 -4.00 7.80 -17.68
CA ALA A 24 -4.75 8.37 -18.80
C ALA A 24 -5.18 7.31 -19.84
N ILE A 25 -4.57 6.12 -19.82
CA ILE A 25 -4.83 5.05 -20.81
C ILE A 25 -6.30 4.64 -20.86
N PRO A 26 -7.01 4.38 -19.73
CA PRO A 26 -8.41 3.96 -19.80
C PRO A 26 -9.33 4.99 -20.46
N ALA A 27 -9.19 6.27 -20.10
CA ALA A 27 -9.98 7.35 -20.69
C ALA A 27 -9.64 7.52 -22.18
N PHE A 28 -8.35 7.47 -22.53
CA PHE A 28 -7.91 7.54 -23.92
C PHE A 28 -8.51 6.42 -24.78
N LEU A 29 -8.44 5.17 -24.31
CA LEU A 29 -9.00 4.02 -25.03
C LEU A 29 -10.51 4.12 -25.14
N HIS A 30 -11.20 4.53 -24.08
CA HIS A 30 -12.65 4.72 -24.09
C HIS A 30 -13.09 5.71 -25.17
N ASP A 31 -12.43 6.86 -25.26
CA ASP A 31 -12.84 7.96 -26.15
C ASP A 31 -12.43 7.76 -27.61
N ASN A 32 -11.49 6.85 -27.89
CA ASN A 32 -10.84 6.75 -29.19
C ASN A 32 -10.87 5.35 -29.82
N ARG A 33 -11.28 4.30 -29.11
CA ARG A 33 -11.26 2.92 -29.62
C ARG A 33 -11.91 2.75 -31.00
N ASP A 34 -13.02 3.44 -31.26
CA ASP A 34 -13.77 3.34 -32.52
C ASP A 34 -13.12 4.13 -33.68
N LYS A 35 -12.11 4.95 -33.37
CA LYS A 35 -11.36 5.77 -34.33
C LYS A 35 -10.01 5.16 -34.70
N ILE A 36 -9.51 4.18 -33.94
CA ILE A 36 -8.22 3.53 -34.22
C ILE A 36 -8.38 2.69 -35.49
N ASN A 37 -7.42 2.78 -36.41
CA ASN A 37 -7.40 1.92 -37.58
C ASN A 37 -7.26 0.44 -37.12
N PRO A 38 -8.17 -0.48 -37.53
CA PRO A 38 -8.13 -1.87 -37.09
C PRO A 38 -6.87 -2.65 -37.48
N SER A 39 -6.09 -2.16 -38.44
CA SER A 39 -4.81 -2.73 -38.84
C SER A 39 -3.61 -2.15 -38.08
N SER A 40 -3.82 -1.19 -37.19
CA SER A 40 -2.77 -0.58 -36.37
C SER A 40 -2.22 -1.56 -35.33
N THR A 41 -0.96 -1.38 -34.94
CA THR A 41 -0.39 -1.95 -33.72
C THR A 41 -0.28 -0.88 -32.65
N MET A 42 -0.90 -1.09 -31.49
CA MET A 42 -0.85 -0.20 -30.33
C MET A 42 0.28 -0.61 -29.38
N ILE A 43 1.15 0.32 -28.99
CA ILE A 43 2.32 0.03 -28.16
C ILE A 43 2.35 0.96 -26.94
N ASP A 44 2.15 0.42 -25.73
CA ASP A 44 2.32 1.18 -24.49
C ASP A 44 3.80 1.31 -24.12
N THR A 45 4.22 2.50 -23.66
CA THR A 45 5.59 2.77 -23.24
C THR A 45 5.73 3.07 -21.74
N GLY A 46 4.69 2.82 -20.93
CA GLY A 46 4.67 3.17 -19.51
C GLY A 46 5.77 2.46 -18.69
N SER A 47 5.90 2.81 -17.40
CA SER A 47 6.86 2.12 -16.51
C SER A 47 6.34 0.82 -15.91
N VAL A 48 5.04 0.54 -16.06
CA VAL A 48 4.33 -0.63 -15.52
C VAL A 48 3.50 -1.27 -16.64
N LYS A 49 3.25 -2.57 -16.60
CA LYS A 49 2.74 -3.34 -17.75
C LYS A 49 1.45 -4.11 -17.49
N SER A 50 1.23 -4.62 -16.29
CA SER A 50 0.08 -5.48 -16.00
C SER A 50 -1.25 -4.77 -16.27
N TYR A 51 -1.42 -3.53 -15.79
CA TYR A 51 -2.63 -2.74 -16.03
C TYR A 51 -2.77 -2.26 -17.49
N PRO A 52 -1.78 -1.57 -18.09
CA PRO A 52 -1.89 -1.15 -19.49
C PRO A 52 -2.21 -2.27 -20.47
N VAL A 53 -1.54 -3.43 -20.34
CA VAL A 53 -1.77 -4.59 -21.20
C VAL A 53 -3.19 -5.14 -20.98
N ARG A 54 -3.61 -5.32 -19.71
CA ARG A 54 -4.97 -5.76 -19.35
C ARG A 54 -6.06 -4.83 -19.90
N TRP A 55 -5.86 -3.52 -19.80
CA TRP A 55 -6.84 -2.56 -20.34
C TRP A 55 -6.93 -2.62 -21.86
N MET A 56 -5.81 -2.81 -22.57
CA MET A 56 -5.84 -3.00 -24.02
C MET A 56 -6.53 -4.33 -24.39
N ASP A 57 -6.24 -5.41 -23.66
CA ASP A 57 -6.90 -6.71 -23.81
C ASP A 57 -8.42 -6.62 -23.66
N GLU A 58 -8.91 -5.79 -22.74
CA GLU A 58 -10.34 -5.63 -22.45
C GLU A 58 -11.03 -4.63 -23.39
N MET A 59 -10.38 -3.51 -23.71
CA MET A 59 -11.02 -2.37 -24.37
C MET A 59 -10.83 -2.34 -25.88
N ILE A 60 -9.73 -2.89 -26.38
CA ILE A 60 -9.38 -2.95 -27.81
C ILE A 60 -8.89 -4.36 -28.23
N PRO A 61 -9.62 -5.45 -27.91
CA PRO A 61 -9.19 -6.84 -28.14
C PRO A 61 -9.01 -7.23 -29.61
N HIS A 62 -9.41 -6.38 -30.54
CA HIS A 62 -9.31 -6.61 -31.99
C HIS A 62 -8.13 -5.85 -32.61
N ILE A 63 -7.48 -4.98 -31.85
CA ILE A 63 -6.32 -4.20 -32.30
C ILE A 63 -5.07 -4.87 -31.71
N PRO A 64 -4.12 -5.33 -32.55
CA PRO A 64 -2.84 -5.86 -32.10
C PRO A 64 -2.15 -4.89 -31.14
N HIS A 65 -1.72 -5.38 -29.98
CA HIS A 65 -1.10 -4.51 -28.98
C HIS A 65 0.02 -5.16 -28.17
N LEU A 66 0.95 -4.33 -27.71
CA LEU A 66 2.16 -4.74 -27.02
C LEU A 66 2.52 -3.73 -25.92
N GLY A 67 2.87 -4.22 -24.72
CA GLY A 67 3.54 -3.38 -23.74
C GLY A 67 5.05 -3.36 -23.97
N ILE A 68 5.67 -2.18 -23.88
CA ILE A 68 7.13 -2.04 -23.80
C ILE A 68 7.52 -1.12 -22.65
N HIS A 69 8.78 -1.20 -22.24
CA HIS A 69 9.36 -0.30 -21.26
C HIS A 69 10.82 0.00 -21.64
N PRO A 70 11.08 1.15 -22.27
CA PRO A 70 12.43 1.67 -22.44
C PRO A 70 12.98 2.07 -21.06
N LEU A 71 14.03 1.40 -20.59
CA LEU A 71 14.67 1.66 -19.28
C LEU A 71 15.67 2.84 -19.35
N PHE A 72 15.37 3.81 -20.19
CA PHE A 72 16.13 5.03 -20.38
C PHE A 72 15.17 6.18 -20.68
N GLY A 73 15.44 7.32 -20.06
CA GLY A 73 14.74 8.57 -20.29
C GLY A 73 15.61 9.58 -21.06
N PRO A 74 15.11 10.81 -21.25
CA PRO A 74 15.84 11.88 -21.93
C PRO A 74 17.23 12.14 -21.33
N ASP A 75 17.36 11.99 -20.01
CA ASP A 75 18.59 12.28 -19.27
C ASP A 75 19.60 11.11 -19.27
N SER A 76 19.17 9.90 -19.65
CA SER A 76 19.99 8.69 -19.55
C SER A 76 20.29 8.02 -20.89
N TYR A 77 19.55 8.36 -21.95
CA TYR A 77 19.83 7.89 -23.30
C TYR A 77 21.20 8.38 -23.79
N ALA A 78 22.00 7.46 -24.33
CA ALA A 78 23.21 7.80 -25.06
C ALA A 78 23.52 6.72 -26.10
N GLU A 79 23.98 7.12 -27.29
CA GLU A 79 24.30 6.21 -28.40
C GLU A 79 25.37 5.15 -28.02
N ASN A 80 26.30 5.50 -27.11
CA ASN A 80 27.39 4.62 -26.67
C ASN A 80 27.08 3.91 -25.32
N ARG A 81 25.81 3.72 -24.98
CA ARG A 81 25.38 3.02 -23.75
C ARG A 81 24.42 1.88 -24.06
N VAL A 82 24.31 0.96 -23.11
CA VAL A 82 23.31 -0.11 -23.13
C VAL A 82 21.93 0.51 -22.92
N ASN A 83 21.19 0.70 -24.01
CA ASN A 83 19.80 1.15 -23.99
C ASN A 83 18.89 -0.08 -24.06
N LEU A 84 18.34 -0.49 -22.91
CA LEU A 84 17.51 -1.69 -22.78
C LEU A 84 16.01 -1.35 -22.93
N ILE A 85 15.31 -2.10 -23.77
CA ILE A 85 13.85 -2.08 -23.90
C ILE A 85 13.31 -3.43 -23.44
N ILE A 86 12.41 -3.43 -22.46
CA ILE A 86 11.67 -4.64 -22.08
C ILE A 86 10.40 -4.71 -22.92
N LEU A 87 10.11 -5.87 -23.49
CA LEU A 87 8.87 -6.16 -24.21
C LEU A 87 8.01 -7.10 -23.35
N THR A 88 6.74 -6.77 -23.21
CA THR A 88 5.76 -7.55 -22.45
C THR A 88 4.53 -7.81 -23.32
N PRO A 89 4.48 -8.93 -24.04
CA PRO A 89 3.35 -9.26 -24.89
C PRO A 89 2.07 -9.45 -24.09
N SER A 90 0.95 -9.11 -24.72
CA SER A 90 -0.37 -9.64 -24.33
C SER A 90 -0.44 -11.12 -24.69
N ASP A 91 -1.19 -11.90 -23.90
CA ASP A 91 -1.49 -13.29 -24.20
C ASP A 91 -2.33 -13.44 -25.50
N GLN A 92 -3.04 -12.38 -25.92
CA GLN A 92 -3.79 -12.33 -27.19
C GLN A 92 -2.86 -12.16 -28.40
N TYR A 93 -1.67 -11.57 -28.22
CA TYR A 93 -0.74 -11.21 -29.30
C TYR A 93 0.72 -11.56 -28.99
N PRO A 94 1.05 -12.81 -28.61
CA PRO A 94 2.40 -13.20 -28.18
C PRO A 94 3.48 -12.97 -29.26
N GLN A 95 3.12 -13.12 -30.54
CA GLN A 95 4.00 -12.96 -31.68
C GLN A 95 4.59 -11.55 -31.82
N LEU A 96 3.91 -10.52 -31.30
CA LEU A 96 4.38 -9.14 -31.42
C LEU A 96 5.70 -8.92 -30.69
N ALA A 97 5.95 -9.64 -29.59
CA ALA A 97 7.20 -9.51 -28.85
C ALA A 97 8.42 -9.92 -29.69
N GLU A 98 8.32 -10.94 -30.53
CA GLU A 98 9.44 -11.36 -31.38
C GLU A 98 9.69 -10.36 -32.52
N ILE A 99 8.62 -9.93 -33.19
CA ILE A 99 8.68 -8.95 -34.29
C ILE A 99 9.33 -7.64 -33.81
N TRP A 100 8.87 -7.12 -32.68
CA TRP A 100 9.40 -5.87 -32.14
C TRP A 100 10.77 -6.02 -31.50
N ARG A 101 11.09 -7.19 -30.92
CA ARG A 101 12.45 -7.50 -30.46
C ARG A 101 13.44 -7.36 -31.62
N ASP A 102 13.16 -8.02 -32.74
CA ASP A 102 14.05 -8.03 -33.90
C ASP A 102 14.19 -6.61 -34.47
N THR A 103 13.08 -5.87 -34.59
CA THR A 103 13.06 -4.46 -35.01
C THR A 103 13.93 -3.57 -34.10
N PHE A 104 13.79 -3.67 -32.78
CA PHE A 104 14.57 -2.85 -31.85
C PHE A 104 16.05 -3.24 -31.82
N GLN A 105 16.38 -4.53 -32.01
CA GLN A 105 17.76 -4.98 -32.12
C GLN A 105 18.44 -4.49 -33.40
N GLU A 106 17.71 -4.43 -34.53
CA GLU A 106 18.18 -3.78 -35.76
C GLU A 106 18.50 -2.30 -35.53
N TRP A 107 17.76 -1.63 -34.66
CA TRP A 107 18.01 -0.26 -34.23
C TRP A 107 19.07 -0.15 -33.11
N HIS A 108 19.80 -1.24 -32.85
CA HIS A 108 20.88 -1.34 -31.86
C HIS A 108 20.44 -1.16 -30.40
N PHE A 109 19.17 -1.41 -30.08
CA PHE A 109 18.72 -1.52 -28.70
C PHE A 109 18.92 -2.93 -28.16
N PHE A 110 19.21 -3.02 -26.86
CA PHE A 110 19.13 -4.28 -26.15
C PHE A 110 17.67 -4.56 -25.82
N THR A 111 17.28 -5.82 -25.89
CA THR A 111 15.87 -6.20 -25.69
C THR A 111 15.76 -7.37 -24.74
N ARG A 112 14.71 -7.39 -23.92
CA ARG A 112 14.33 -8.56 -23.11
C ARG A 112 12.83 -8.76 -23.15
N ILE A 113 12.39 -9.99 -23.30
CA ILE A 113 10.97 -10.35 -23.23
C ILE A 113 10.67 -10.86 -21.82
N LEU A 114 9.63 -10.33 -21.19
CA LEU A 114 9.08 -10.78 -19.90
C LEU A 114 7.56 -10.82 -20.01
N ASN A 115 6.86 -11.61 -19.20
CA ASN A 115 5.43 -11.38 -19.06
C ASN A 115 5.16 -10.10 -18.23
N PRO A 116 3.95 -9.50 -18.33
CA PRO A 116 3.65 -8.24 -17.63
C PRO A 116 3.83 -8.29 -16.10
N ASP A 117 3.44 -9.38 -15.44
CA ASP A 117 3.56 -9.53 -13.98
C ASP A 117 5.02 -9.64 -13.53
N GLU A 118 5.82 -10.46 -14.21
CA GLU A 118 7.25 -10.60 -13.95
C GLU A 118 7.99 -9.28 -14.11
N HIS A 119 7.68 -8.54 -15.18
CA HIS A 119 8.20 -7.20 -15.39
C HIS A 119 7.87 -6.30 -14.20
N ASP A 120 6.60 -6.20 -13.81
CA ASP A 120 6.17 -5.28 -12.76
C ASP A 120 6.76 -5.63 -11.39
N LYS A 121 6.91 -6.92 -11.10
CA LYS A 121 7.61 -7.41 -9.91
C LYS A 121 9.08 -6.97 -9.88
N HIS A 122 9.76 -7.00 -11.02
CA HIS A 122 11.13 -6.51 -11.13
C HIS A 122 11.21 -4.99 -11.00
N ILE A 123 10.33 -4.24 -11.67
CA ILE A 123 10.26 -2.78 -11.59
C ILE A 123 10.00 -2.32 -10.15
N ALA A 124 9.07 -2.94 -9.42
CA ALA A 124 8.81 -2.60 -8.01
C ALA A 124 10.10 -2.66 -7.17
N LYS A 125 10.87 -3.75 -7.30
CA LYS A 125 12.09 -3.97 -6.49
C LYS A 125 13.29 -3.12 -6.92
N SER A 126 13.22 -2.45 -8.06
CA SER A 126 14.33 -1.68 -8.63
C SER A 126 13.94 -0.21 -8.77
N GLN A 127 13.30 0.15 -9.88
CA GLN A 127 12.87 1.50 -10.18
C GLN A 127 11.85 2.01 -9.15
N GLY A 128 10.82 1.23 -8.82
CA GLY A 128 9.83 1.56 -7.78
C GLY A 128 10.47 1.99 -6.47
N LEU A 129 11.38 1.17 -5.95
CA LEU A 129 12.12 1.45 -4.72
C LEU A 129 13.03 2.68 -4.84
N THR A 130 13.67 2.85 -6.00
CA THR A 130 14.56 3.99 -6.27
C THR A 130 13.82 5.32 -6.22
N HIS A 131 12.68 5.42 -6.92
CA HIS A 131 11.86 6.64 -6.89
C HIS A 131 11.20 6.86 -5.53
N PHE A 132 10.81 5.79 -4.83
CA PHE A 132 10.25 5.89 -3.48
C PHE A 132 11.28 6.51 -2.51
N ILE A 133 12.51 6.00 -2.50
CA ILE A 133 13.60 6.56 -1.68
C ILE A 133 13.93 7.98 -2.13
N GLY A 134 14.09 8.23 -3.43
CA GLY A 134 14.41 9.56 -3.94
C GLY A 134 13.36 10.61 -3.57
N ASN A 135 12.07 10.27 -3.62
CA ASN A 135 11.00 11.16 -3.16
C ASN A 135 11.04 11.39 -1.64
N ILE A 136 11.40 10.39 -0.83
CA ILE A 136 11.65 10.61 0.61
C ILE A 136 12.81 11.59 0.81
N LEU A 137 13.91 11.44 0.07
CA LEU A 137 15.07 12.32 0.18
C LEU A 137 14.71 13.77 -0.21
N LEU A 138 13.92 13.97 -1.27
CA LEU A 138 13.39 15.27 -1.66
C LEU A 138 12.55 15.89 -0.54
N ASN A 139 11.66 15.12 0.10
CA ASN A 139 10.84 15.60 1.21
C ASN A 139 11.64 15.86 2.49
N LEU A 140 12.73 15.11 2.71
CA LEU A 140 13.64 15.31 3.83
C LEU A 140 14.44 16.61 3.68
N ASN A 141 14.51 17.19 2.48
CA ASN A 141 15.28 18.39 2.14
C ASN A 141 16.75 18.25 2.59
N LEU A 142 17.45 17.29 1.98
CA LEU A 142 18.84 16.99 2.33
C LEU A 142 19.71 18.27 2.33
N PRO A 143 20.41 18.59 3.44
CA PRO A 143 21.13 19.86 3.57
C PRO A 143 22.36 19.90 2.68
N GLU A 144 22.77 21.10 2.26
CA GLU A 144 24.09 21.25 1.64
C GLU A 144 25.19 20.92 2.66
N SER A 145 26.13 20.07 2.25
CA SER A 145 27.27 19.70 3.08
C SER A 145 28.52 20.44 2.62
N LYS A 146 29.22 21.09 3.56
CA LYS A 146 30.54 21.69 3.35
C LYS A 146 31.66 20.63 3.31
N THR A 147 31.35 19.40 3.70
CA THR A 147 32.27 18.25 3.71
C THR A 147 31.59 17.02 3.07
N PRO A 148 31.22 17.09 1.78
CA PRO A 148 30.47 16.02 1.13
C PRO A 148 31.32 14.75 1.04
N THR A 149 30.80 13.66 1.58
CA THR A 149 31.43 12.33 1.43
C THR A 149 30.94 11.67 0.15
N LYS A 150 31.68 10.68 -0.37
CA LYS A 150 31.27 9.90 -1.55
C LYS A 150 29.87 9.29 -1.37
N GLY A 151 29.58 8.76 -0.18
CA GLY A 151 28.27 8.19 0.14
C GLY A 151 27.15 9.24 0.13
N TYR A 152 27.40 10.43 0.68
CA TYR A 152 26.43 11.53 0.59
C TYR A 152 26.16 11.94 -0.86
N GLY A 153 27.19 11.95 -1.70
CA GLY A 153 27.06 12.19 -3.14
C GLY A 153 26.15 11.19 -3.85
N MET A 154 26.18 9.90 -3.46
CA MET A 154 25.27 8.89 -4.02
C MET A 154 23.81 9.15 -3.64
N LEU A 155 23.54 9.57 -2.40
CA LEU A 155 22.18 9.94 -1.96
C LEU A 155 21.67 11.16 -2.74
N ARG A 156 22.51 12.18 -2.89
CA ARG A 156 22.20 13.38 -3.69
C ARG A 156 21.96 13.04 -5.16
N ALA A 157 22.66 12.04 -5.72
CA ALA A 157 22.41 11.60 -7.08
C ALA A 157 21.03 10.92 -7.23
N VAL A 158 20.60 10.12 -6.24
CA VAL A 158 19.25 9.52 -6.23
C VAL A 158 18.16 10.59 -6.08
N GLU A 159 18.36 11.55 -5.18
CA GLU A 159 17.47 12.70 -4.99
C GLU A 159 17.33 13.52 -6.28
N ALA A 160 18.46 13.90 -6.90
CA ALA A 160 18.49 14.67 -8.14
C ALA A 160 17.93 13.91 -9.35
N PHE A 161 18.10 12.58 -9.39
CA PHE A 161 17.48 11.76 -10.43
C PHE A 161 15.95 11.86 -10.37
N CYS A 162 15.38 11.89 -9.16
CA CYS A 162 13.92 11.94 -8.97
C CYS A 162 13.35 13.36 -9.04
N SER A 163 14.17 14.41 -8.96
CA SER A 163 13.67 15.80 -9.01
C SER A 163 13.09 16.19 -10.37
N ASN A 164 13.44 15.46 -11.43
CA ASN A 164 12.92 15.68 -12.78
C ASN A 164 11.58 14.97 -13.02
N ASP A 165 11.14 14.10 -12.10
CA ASP A 165 9.90 13.37 -12.27
C ASP A 165 8.68 14.27 -12.06
N THR A 166 7.64 14.02 -12.84
CA THR A 166 6.33 14.60 -12.53
C THR A 166 5.70 13.85 -11.35
N PRO A 167 4.91 14.53 -10.49
CA PRO A 167 4.13 13.86 -9.45
C PRO A 167 3.22 12.76 -10.01
N GLN A 168 2.74 12.92 -11.24
CA GLN A 168 1.91 11.92 -11.91
C GLN A 168 2.69 10.64 -12.24
N LEU A 169 3.91 10.76 -12.77
CA LEU A 169 4.77 9.62 -13.08
C LEU A 169 5.04 8.79 -11.81
N PHE A 170 5.43 9.46 -10.72
CA PHE A 170 5.67 8.81 -9.44
C PHE A 170 4.44 8.05 -8.93
N LYS A 171 3.27 8.72 -8.92
CA LYS A 171 2.01 8.11 -8.49
C LYS A 171 1.64 6.92 -9.37
N ASP A 172 1.67 7.08 -10.69
CA ASP A 172 1.25 6.04 -11.62
C ASP A 172 2.11 4.78 -11.49
N MET A 173 3.44 4.96 -11.41
CA MET A 173 4.37 3.84 -11.30
C MET A 173 4.14 3.01 -10.03
N LEU A 174 3.79 3.64 -8.90
CA LEU A 174 3.55 2.94 -7.65
C LEU A 174 2.11 2.42 -7.54
N MET A 175 1.11 3.21 -7.93
CA MET A 175 -0.31 2.88 -7.78
C MET A 175 -0.78 1.79 -8.74
N TYR A 176 -0.26 1.76 -9.97
CA TYR A 176 -0.64 0.75 -10.96
C TYR A 176 0.28 -0.47 -10.96
N ASN A 177 1.13 -0.64 -9.94
CA ASN A 177 1.94 -1.84 -9.78
C ASN A 177 1.49 -2.61 -8.52
N GLU A 178 0.88 -3.77 -8.72
CA GLU A 178 0.34 -4.63 -7.64
C GLU A 178 1.43 -5.06 -6.63
N HIS A 179 2.70 -5.10 -7.06
CA HIS A 179 3.85 -5.49 -6.22
C HIS A 179 4.41 -4.34 -5.36
N SER A 180 3.98 -3.09 -5.58
CA SER A 180 4.43 -1.92 -4.81
C SER A 180 4.13 -2.04 -3.32
N SER A 181 3.00 -2.67 -2.96
CA SER A 181 2.62 -2.94 -1.56
C SER A 181 3.67 -3.79 -0.83
N GLU A 182 4.16 -4.85 -1.48
CA GLU A 182 5.17 -5.73 -0.89
C GLU A 182 6.50 -5.00 -0.74
N MET A 183 6.90 -4.25 -1.77
CA MET A 183 8.10 -3.40 -1.76
C MET A 183 8.06 -2.40 -0.59
N PHE A 184 6.96 -1.68 -0.41
CA PHE A 184 6.81 -0.71 0.69
C PHE A 184 6.91 -1.38 2.07
N ARG A 185 6.23 -2.50 2.27
CA ARG A 185 6.30 -3.26 3.54
C ARG A 185 7.72 -3.74 3.82
N ALA A 186 8.43 -4.24 2.81
CA ALA A 186 9.82 -4.67 2.95
C ALA A 186 10.74 -3.51 3.31
N PHE A 187 10.57 -2.36 2.66
CA PHE A 187 11.32 -1.14 2.98
C PHE A 187 11.08 -0.67 4.41
N MET A 188 9.82 -0.55 4.83
CA MET A 188 9.47 -0.13 6.20
C MET A 188 9.97 -1.13 7.25
N LYS A 189 9.92 -2.43 6.97
CA LYS A 189 10.49 -3.42 7.88
C LYS A 189 12.01 -3.24 8.03
N ALA A 190 12.70 -2.94 6.93
CA ALA A 190 14.14 -2.68 6.95
C ALA A 190 14.50 -1.40 7.72
N THR A 191 13.73 -0.32 7.56
CA THR A 191 13.98 0.93 8.31
C THR A 191 13.81 0.71 9.82
N HIS A 192 12.77 -0.01 10.25
CA HIS A 192 12.60 -0.38 11.67
C HIS A 192 13.77 -1.23 12.19
N ALA A 193 14.21 -2.22 11.40
CA ALA A 193 15.35 -3.06 11.77
C ALA A 193 16.63 -2.24 11.96
N VAL A 194 16.94 -1.31 11.04
CA VAL A 194 18.11 -0.42 11.17
C VAL A 194 17.97 0.54 12.35
N ALA A 195 16.80 1.12 12.56
CA ALA A 195 16.54 2.02 13.68
C ALA A 195 16.76 1.31 15.04
N SER A 196 16.43 0.02 15.13
CA SER A 196 16.62 -0.78 16.34
C SER A 196 18.09 -0.93 16.74
N LEU A 197 19.02 -0.90 15.77
CA LEU A 197 20.47 -1.06 16.03
C LEU A 197 21.10 0.18 16.68
N ILE A 198 20.47 1.34 16.55
CA ILE A 198 21.02 2.65 16.98
C ILE A 198 20.32 3.15 18.25
N ARG A 199 19.32 2.41 18.76
CA ARG A 199 18.79 2.67 20.09
C ARG A 199 19.93 2.47 21.08
N LYS A 200 20.36 3.55 21.75
CA LYS A 200 21.22 3.44 22.94
C LYS A 200 20.58 2.39 23.84
N GLU A 201 21.39 1.46 24.36
CA GLU A 201 21.02 0.74 25.57
C GLU A 201 20.81 1.80 26.65
N SER A 202 19.59 2.30 26.76
CA SER A 202 19.17 3.00 27.96
C SER A 202 19.28 1.95 29.06
N PHE A 203 20.16 2.19 30.02
CA PHE A 203 20.07 1.59 31.36
C PHE A 203 18.68 1.94 31.88
N SER A 204 17.72 1.11 31.53
CA SER A 204 16.39 1.11 32.09
C SER A 204 16.52 0.25 33.33
N ILE A 205 16.21 0.84 34.47
CA ILE A 205 15.83 0.09 35.65
C ILE A 205 14.82 -0.95 35.14
N GLN A 206 15.18 -2.23 35.21
CA GLN A 206 14.33 -3.32 34.73
C GLN A 206 13.02 -3.26 35.51
N LYS A 207 12.02 -2.56 34.96
CA LYS A 207 10.63 -2.86 35.25
C LYS A 207 10.43 -4.24 34.65
N GLU A 208 10.16 -5.24 35.49
CA GLU A 208 9.92 -6.63 35.06
C GLU A 208 8.77 -6.75 34.04
N LYS A 209 7.97 -5.67 33.86
CA LYS A 209 6.77 -5.61 33.05
C LYS A 209 6.54 -4.19 32.51
N ILE A 210 6.38 -4.04 31.19
CA ILE A 210 6.01 -2.77 30.53
C ILE A 210 4.52 -2.82 30.17
N ARG A 211 3.75 -1.83 30.58
CA ARG A 211 2.30 -1.75 30.30
C ARG A 211 2.03 -0.68 29.25
N VAL A 212 1.46 -1.09 28.14
CA VAL A 212 1.05 -0.22 27.03
C VAL A 212 -0.46 0.00 27.11
N GLY A 213 -0.91 1.22 27.39
CA GLY A 213 -2.32 1.58 27.33
C GLY A 213 -2.76 1.86 25.90
N ALA A 214 -3.87 1.28 25.45
CA ALA A 214 -4.41 1.47 24.11
C ALA A 214 -5.84 2.00 24.19
N MET A 215 -6.17 3.04 23.40
CA MET A 215 -7.52 3.61 23.35
C MET A 215 -8.48 2.69 22.56
N GLY A 216 -9.39 2.00 23.23
CA GLY A 216 -10.41 1.13 22.65
C GLY A 216 -10.66 -0.13 23.49
N ASP A 217 -11.53 -0.99 23.01
CA ASP A 217 -11.85 -2.27 23.64
C ASP A 217 -10.85 -3.37 23.26
N GLU A 218 -10.79 -4.44 24.08
CA GLU A 218 -10.06 -5.64 23.71
C GLU A 218 -10.58 -6.22 22.40
N GLY A 219 -9.68 -6.39 21.44
CA GLY A 219 -9.99 -6.96 20.13
C GLY A 219 -10.16 -5.90 19.05
N SER A 220 -10.19 -4.61 19.43
CA SER A 220 -10.19 -3.48 18.50
C SER A 220 -8.89 -3.35 17.70
N PHE A 221 -8.90 -2.49 16.69
CA PHE A 221 -7.68 -2.15 15.94
C PHE A 221 -6.63 -1.46 16.81
N SER A 222 -7.02 -0.70 17.83
CA SER A 222 -6.07 -0.12 18.79
C SER A 222 -5.41 -1.18 19.66
N HIS A 223 -6.15 -2.22 20.08
CA HIS A 223 -5.57 -3.38 20.76
C HIS A 223 -4.55 -4.09 19.87
N GLU A 224 -4.90 -4.33 18.60
CA GLU A 224 -4.00 -4.96 17.63
C GLU A 224 -2.75 -4.11 17.36
N ALA A 225 -2.92 -2.79 17.23
CA ALA A 225 -1.82 -1.84 17.08
C ALA A 225 -0.89 -1.86 18.29
N ALA A 226 -1.41 -1.93 19.51
CA ALA A 226 -0.60 -2.02 20.73
C ALA A 226 0.15 -3.35 20.85
N LEU A 227 -0.48 -4.46 20.48
CA LEU A 227 0.21 -5.76 20.40
C LEU A 227 1.32 -5.75 19.34
N GLN A 228 1.10 -5.08 18.21
CA GLN A 228 2.13 -4.92 17.19
C GLN A 228 3.25 -4.00 17.67
N TYR A 229 2.92 -2.89 18.33
CA TYR A 229 3.89 -1.98 18.93
C TYR A 229 4.82 -2.70 19.90
N ILE A 230 4.29 -3.53 20.81
CA ILE A 230 5.08 -4.36 21.73
C ILE A 230 6.05 -5.28 20.99
N ARG A 231 5.59 -5.96 19.93
CA ARG A 231 6.43 -6.85 19.11
C ARG A 231 7.53 -6.08 18.39
N ASP A 232 7.17 -4.99 17.72
CA ASP A 232 8.07 -4.18 16.91
C ASP A 232 9.13 -3.48 17.78
N HIS A 233 8.78 -3.13 19.02
CA HIS A 233 9.68 -2.52 20.00
C HIS A 233 10.38 -3.52 20.92
N GLN A 234 10.12 -4.83 20.76
CA GLN A 234 10.70 -5.92 21.56
C GLN A 234 10.55 -5.70 23.08
N LEU A 235 9.37 -5.21 23.50
CA LEU A 235 9.09 -4.95 24.91
C LEU A 235 8.89 -6.30 25.63
N VAL A 236 9.95 -6.79 26.27
CA VAL A 236 9.93 -8.05 27.04
C VAL A 236 8.90 -7.94 28.16
N ASN A 237 8.03 -8.94 28.29
CA ASN A 237 6.88 -8.95 29.21
C ASN A 237 5.92 -7.75 29.04
N GLY A 238 5.81 -7.23 27.81
CA GLY A 238 4.85 -6.19 27.47
C GLY A 238 3.41 -6.67 27.61
N GLU A 239 2.56 -5.90 28.29
CA GLU A 239 1.12 -6.11 28.35
C GLU A 239 0.37 -4.93 27.76
N VAL A 240 -0.77 -5.23 27.11
CA VAL A 240 -1.69 -4.19 26.65
C VAL A 240 -2.80 -4.02 27.67
N LEU A 241 -3.08 -2.79 28.06
CA LEU A 241 -4.27 -2.40 28.81
C LEU A 241 -5.17 -1.60 27.88
N CYS A 242 -6.31 -2.18 27.51
CA CYS A 242 -7.33 -1.50 26.71
C CYS A 242 -8.12 -0.52 27.59
N LEU A 243 -8.21 0.74 27.18
CA LEU A 243 -8.80 1.84 27.93
C LEU A 243 -9.80 2.57 27.05
N THR A 244 -10.99 2.87 27.58
CA THR A 244 -12.16 3.25 26.77
C THR A 244 -12.10 4.65 26.14
N SER A 245 -11.14 5.51 26.51
CA SER A 245 -11.00 6.88 26.02
C SER A 245 -9.54 7.34 26.01
N ALA A 246 -9.24 8.39 25.25
CA ALA A 246 -7.90 9.01 25.26
C ALA A 246 -7.58 9.62 26.63
N GLU A 247 -8.58 10.19 27.30
CA GLU A 247 -8.50 10.68 28.68
C GLU A 247 -8.04 9.57 29.64
N ASN A 248 -8.67 8.40 29.58
CA ASN A 248 -8.32 7.27 30.44
C ASN A 248 -6.89 6.79 30.21
N VAL A 249 -6.42 6.77 28.95
CA VAL A 249 -5.03 6.43 28.63
C VAL A 249 -4.08 7.42 29.28
N LEU A 250 -4.32 8.72 29.15
CA LEU A 250 -3.46 9.76 29.71
C LEU A 250 -3.51 9.77 31.24
N GLU A 251 -4.68 9.61 31.86
CA GLU A 251 -4.81 9.50 33.32
C GLU A 251 -4.02 8.28 33.85
N HIS A 252 -4.13 7.13 33.19
CA HIS A 252 -3.37 5.94 33.58
C HIS A 252 -1.86 6.12 33.41
N LEU A 253 -1.44 6.92 32.43
CA LEU A 253 -0.05 7.27 32.19
C LEU A 253 0.46 8.20 33.31
N GLU A 254 -0.29 9.24 33.66
CA GLU A 254 0.01 10.17 34.76
C GLU A 254 0.09 9.47 36.12
N LEU A 255 -0.82 8.52 36.38
CA LEU A 255 -0.85 7.73 37.61
C LEU A 255 0.20 6.60 37.65
N GLY A 256 1.02 6.44 36.61
CA GLY A 256 2.03 5.37 36.50
C GLY A 256 1.43 3.95 36.42
N ARG A 257 0.15 3.83 36.09
CA ARG A 257 -0.56 2.55 35.89
C ARG A 257 -0.23 1.92 34.54
N ILE A 258 0.13 2.75 33.56
CA ILE A 258 0.76 2.32 32.31
C ILE A 258 2.09 3.06 32.15
N ASP A 259 2.96 2.52 31.29
CA ASP A 259 4.29 3.07 31.02
C ASP A 259 4.33 3.80 29.67
N ILE A 260 3.47 3.40 28.74
CA ILE A 260 3.33 3.99 27.40
C ILE A 260 1.84 4.09 27.08
N GLY A 261 1.39 5.25 26.62
CA GLY A 261 0.07 5.39 25.99
C GLY A 261 0.19 5.33 24.47
N LEU A 262 -0.64 4.52 23.81
CA LEU A 262 -0.74 4.44 22.35
C LEU A 262 -2.09 5.02 21.92
N LEU A 263 -2.05 6.18 21.25
CA LEU A 263 -3.23 6.96 20.93
C LEU A 263 -3.36 7.17 19.42
N PRO A 264 -4.53 6.92 18.81
CA PRO A 264 -4.74 7.21 17.40
C PRO A 264 -4.89 8.72 17.19
N ILE A 265 -4.22 9.29 16.19
CA ILE A 265 -4.31 10.72 15.86
C ILE A 265 -5.03 10.96 14.53
N GLN A 266 -4.93 10.03 13.59
CA GLN A 266 -5.54 10.17 12.27
C GLN A 266 -5.85 8.81 11.68
N ASN A 267 -7.01 8.68 11.05
CA ASN A 267 -7.42 7.52 10.28
C ASN A 267 -7.60 7.94 8.81
N ALA A 268 -7.08 7.15 7.87
CA ALA A 268 -7.17 7.43 6.43
C ALA A 268 -8.62 7.60 5.92
N VAL A 269 -9.58 6.89 6.53
CA VAL A 269 -11.01 6.96 6.20
C VAL A 269 -11.79 7.87 7.15
N GLY A 270 -11.45 7.85 8.44
CA GLY A 270 -12.18 8.57 9.51
C GLY A 270 -11.71 10.00 9.78
N GLY A 271 -10.57 10.40 9.23
CA GLY A 271 -9.96 11.70 9.49
C GLY A 271 -9.28 11.78 10.87
N VAL A 272 -9.13 13.01 11.38
CA VAL A 272 -8.41 13.30 12.63
C VAL A 272 -9.22 12.84 13.84
N VAL A 273 -8.56 12.21 14.81
CA VAL A 273 -9.16 11.80 16.08
C VAL A 273 -9.11 12.98 17.06
N GLN A 274 -10.19 13.77 17.07
CA GLN A 274 -10.28 15.01 17.86
C GLN A 274 -10.13 14.79 19.37
N GLU A 275 -10.62 13.64 19.88
CA GLU A 275 -10.53 13.29 21.29
C GLU A 275 -9.07 13.23 21.74
N THR A 276 -8.23 12.51 21.01
CA THR A 276 -6.79 12.43 21.26
C THR A 276 -6.14 13.81 21.28
N LEU A 277 -6.42 14.67 20.29
CA LEU A 277 -5.83 16.01 20.23
C LEU A 277 -6.25 16.89 21.41
N THR A 278 -7.52 16.80 21.81
CA THR A 278 -8.09 17.60 22.91
C THR A 278 -7.42 17.25 24.24
N HIS A 279 -7.28 15.96 24.54
CA HIS A 279 -6.71 15.53 25.81
C HIS A 279 -5.18 15.66 25.86
N LEU A 280 -4.48 15.49 24.73
CA LEU A 280 -3.03 15.73 24.66
C LEU A 280 -2.66 17.18 24.98
N ALA A 281 -3.51 18.15 24.59
CA ALA A 281 -3.26 19.56 24.90
C ALA A 281 -3.32 19.88 26.41
N GLY A 282 -4.01 19.04 27.19
CA GLY A 282 -4.21 19.23 28.63
C GLY A 282 -3.23 18.47 29.54
N THR A 283 -2.52 17.47 29.02
CA THR A 283 -1.64 16.59 29.79
C THR A 283 -0.16 16.90 29.56
N ARG A 284 0.64 16.86 30.63
CA ARG A 284 2.11 16.98 30.54
C ARG A 284 2.72 15.62 30.18
N CYS A 285 2.64 15.25 28.91
CA CYS A 285 3.29 14.05 28.37
C CYS A 285 4.13 14.38 27.15
N LYS A 286 5.14 13.54 26.91
CA LYS A 286 6.01 13.61 25.74
C LYS A 286 5.57 12.60 24.69
N ILE A 287 5.46 13.07 23.45
CA ILE A 287 5.37 12.19 22.28
C ILE A 287 6.72 11.50 22.08
N SER A 288 6.76 10.19 22.30
CA SER A 288 7.96 9.36 22.19
C SER A 288 8.15 8.75 20.80
N GLY A 289 7.10 8.71 19.98
CA GLY A 289 7.15 8.13 18.64
C GLY A 289 5.85 8.23 17.85
N HIS A 290 5.98 7.97 16.55
CA HIS A 290 4.87 7.82 15.60
C HIS A 290 4.83 6.36 15.14
N PHE A 291 3.62 5.81 15.01
CA PHE A 291 3.38 4.39 14.73
C PHE A 291 2.25 4.26 13.69
N PRO A 292 2.56 4.19 12.39
CA PRO A 292 1.57 3.95 11.36
C PRO A 292 1.12 2.48 11.39
N PHE A 293 -0.17 2.25 11.58
CA PHE A 293 -0.77 0.92 11.65
C PHE A 293 -1.66 0.65 10.43
N LEU A 294 -1.37 -0.43 9.70
CA LEU A 294 -2.16 -0.83 8.54
C LEU A 294 -3.38 -1.65 9.00
N VAL A 295 -4.56 -1.06 8.88
CA VAL A 295 -5.84 -1.69 9.22
C VAL A 295 -6.17 -2.76 8.19
N LYS A 296 -6.37 -3.99 8.64
CA LYS A 296 -6.87 -5.10 7.82
C LYS A 296 -8.22 -5.56 8.34
N GLN A 297 -9.24 -5.47 7.50
CA GLN A 297 -10.55 -6.03 7.79
C GLN A 297 -10.49 -7.54 7.50
N CYS A 298 -10.76 -8.38 8.49
CA CYS A 298 -10.75 -9.82 8.34
C CYS A 298 -12.17 -10.38 8.46
N LEU A 299 -12.52 -11.29 7.55
CA LEU A 299 -13.76 -12.07 7.62
C LEU A 299 -13.52 -13.29 8.49
N LEU A 300 -14.28 -13.42 9.58
CA LEU A 300 -14.13 -14.47 10.59
C LEU A 300 -15.42 -15.30 10.71
N SER A 301 -15.26 -16.54 11.15
CA SER A 301 -16.33 -17.51 11.39
C SER A 301 -16.07 -18.32 12.65
N ARG A 302 -17.04 -19.11 13.11
CA ARG A 302 -16.78 -20.11 14.15
C ARG A 302 -15.88 -21.23 13.62
N GLN A 303 -15.03 -21.79 14.49
CA GLN A 303 -14.10 -22.87 14.11
C GLN A 303 -14.78 -24.13 13.57
N ASP A 304 -15.98 -24.41 14.08
CA ASP A 304 -16.77 -25.60 13.78
C ASP A 304 -17.73 -25.40 12.60
N PHE A 305 -17.62 -24.29 11.87
CA PHE A 305 -18.47 -23.98 10.73
C PHE A 305 -17.69 -23.98 9.40
N GLU A 306 -18.30 -24.61 8.40
CA GLU A 306 -17.86 -24.60 7.01
C GLU A 306 -19.07 -24.34 6.11
N GLY A 307 -18.88 -23.55 5.04
CA GLY A 307 -19.93 -23.19 4.09
C GLY A 307 -20.20 -21.69 4.01
N LYS A 308 -21.35 -21.34 3.42
CA LYS A 308 -21.78 -19.94 3.22
C LYS A 308 -22.51 -19.39 4.45
N PRO A 309 -22.26 -18.14 4.84
CA PRO A 309 -22.90 -17.54 6.00
C PRO A 309 -24.38 -17.21 5.73
N VAL A 310 -25.19 -17.20 6.78
CA VAL A 310 -26.58 -16.69 6.73
C VAL A 310 -26.68 -15.18 6.91
N SER A 311 -25.65 -14.56 7.49
CA SER A 311 -25.54 -13.12 7.72
C SER A 311 -24.08 -12.72 7.97
N ILE A 312 -23.76 -11.47 7.70
CA ILE A 312 -22.44 -10.88 7.95
C ILE A 312 -22.61 -9.68 8.89
N HIS A 313 -21.95 -9.72 10.04
CA HIS A 313 -22.11 -8.74 11.12
C HIS A 313 -20.83 -7.91 11.33
N SER A 314 -20.95 -6.60 11.45
CA SER A 314 -19.84 -5.72 11.83
C SER A 314 -20.33 -4.30 12.07
N HIS A 315 -19.43 -3.40 12.48
CA HIS A 315 -19.70 -1.97 12.47
C HIS A 315 -19.99 -1.46 11.05
N LEU A 316 -20.90 -0.49 10.92
CA LEU A 316 -21.33 0.06 9.63
C LEU A 316 -20.18 0.54 8.75
N GLN A 317 -19.17 1.16 9.36
CA GLN A 317 -17.99 1.62 8.63
C GLN A 317 -17.18 0.46 8.05
N ALA A 318 -17.04 -0.65 8.78
CA ALA A 318 -16.31 -1.82 8.29
C ALA A 318 -17.06 -2.52 7.16
N LEU A 319 -18.38 -2.64 7.26
CA LEU A 319 -19.24 -3.15 6.18
C LEU A 319 -19.08 -2.32 4.90
N ARG A 320 -19.15 -0.99 5.02
CA ARG A 320 -18.97 -0.05 3.89
C ARG A 320 -17.58 -0.12 3.28
N GLN A 321 -16.55 -0.35 4.10
CA GLN A 321 -15.17 -0.49 3.63
C GLN A 321 -14.91 -1.81 2.90
N CYS A 322 -15.79 -2.80 2.98
CA CYS A 322 -15.60 -4.11 2.35
C CYS A 322 -16.62 -4.37 1.23
N LYS A 323 -17.23 -3.32 0.68
CA LYS A 323 -18.43 -3.43 -0.15
C LYS A 323 -18.18 -4.27 -1.40
N SER A 324 -17.07 -4.06 -2.09
CA SER A 324 -16.78 -4.74 -3.36
C SER A 324 -16.54 -6.24 -3.15
N TYR A 325 -15.84 -6.60 -2.08
CA TYR A 325 -15.62 -8.00 -1.71
C TYR A 325 -16.95 -8.68 -1.35
N LEU A 326 -17.77 -8.04 -0.52
CA LEU A 326 -19.06 -8.56 -0.09
C LEU A 326 -20.03 -8.73 -1.26
N SER A 327 -20.14 -7.75 -2.17
CA SER A 327 -21.02 -7.85 -3.34
C SER A 327 -20.59 -8.95 -4.32
N THR A 328 -19.29 -9.21 -4.42
CA THR A 328 -18.75 -10.21 -5.35
C THR A 328 -18.91 -11.63 -4.81
N HIS A 329 -18.71 -11.85 -3.51
CA HIS A 329 -18.62 -13.19 -2.93
C HIS A 329 -19.89 -13.60 -2.15
N TYR A 330 -20.63 -12.62 -1.63
CA TYR A 330 -21.81 -12.82 -0.78
C TYR A 330 -22.96 -11.87 -1.18
N PRO A 331 -23.37 -11.82 -2.47
CA PRO A 331 -24.35 -10.84 -2.97
C PRO A 331 -25.71 -10.92 -2.27
N ASP A 332 -26.14 -12.12 -1.90
CA ASP A 332 -27.46 -12.38 -1.31
C ASP A 332 -27.43 -12.51 0.23
N VAL A 333 -26.28 -12.29 0.86
CA VAL A 333 -26.14 -12.45 2.31
C VAL A 333 -26.44 -11.12 3.02
N PRO A 334 -27.40 -11.09 3.97
CA PRO A 334 -27.70 -9.91 4.75
C PRO A 334 -26.48 -9.36 5.51
N GLN A 335 -26.27 -8.06 5.43
CA GLN A 335 -25.27 -7.32 6.20
C GLN A 335 -25.96 -6.64 7.38
N ILE A 336 -25.54 -6.97 8.60
CA ILE A 336 -26.17 -6.51 9.84
C ILE A 336 -25.19 -5.60 10.57
N GLU A 337 -25.64 -4.37 10.82
CA GLU A 337 -24.89 -3.38 11.58
C GLU A 337 -24.88 -3.75 13.06
N GLU A 338 -23.67 -3.83 13.61
CA GLU A 338 -23.40 -3.98 15.03
C GLU A 338 -22.73 -2.73 15.59
N ARG A 339 -22.75 -2.59 16.92
CA ARG A 339 -22.17 -1.43 17.60
C ARG A 339 -20.67 -1.27 17.34
N ASP A 340 -19.92 -2.37 17.27
CA ASP A 340 -18.47 -2.37 17.11
C ASP A 340 -17.96 -3.65 16.44
N THR A 341 -16.81 -3.59 15.78
CA THR A 341 -16.21 -4.73 15.07
C THR A 341 -15.71 -5.84 16.01
N ALA A 342 -15.06 -5.48 17.13
CA ALA A 342 -14.63 -6.43 18.14
C ALA A 342 -15.82 -7.00 18.91
N ALA A 343 -16.83 -6.17 19.19
CA ALA A 343 -18.08 -6.63 19.78
C ALA A 343 -18.79 -7.70 18.92
N ALA A 344 -18.83 -7.52 17.60
CA ALA A 344 -19.39 -8.51 16.68
C ALA A 344 -18.67 -9.86 16.79
N ALA A 345 -17.33 -9.86 16.84
CA ALA A 345 -16.54 -11.08 17.03
C ALA A 345 -16.81 -11.75 18.38
N ALA A 346 -16.91 -10.97 19.47
CA ALA A 346 -17.26 -11.48 20.78
C ALA A 346 -18.66 -12.10 20.81
N MET A 347 -19.65 -11.48 20.16
CA MET A 347 -21.03 -12.00 20.06
C MET A 347 -21.09 -13.33 19.29
N LEU A 348 -20.35 -13.45 18.18
CA LEU A 348 -20.28 -14.71 17.43
C LEU A 348 -19.67 -15.85 18.28
N SER A 349 -18.63 -15.53 19.04
CA SER A 349 -17.95 -16.50 19.90
C SER A 349 -18.82 -16.96 21.07
N ARG A 350 -19.51 -16.03 21.74
CA ARG A 350 -20.44 -16.31 22.84
C ARG A 350 -21.72 -17.04 22.41
N GLY A 351 -22.04 -17.02 21.11
CA GLY A 351 -23.24 -17.64 20.56
C GLY A 351 -24.46 -16.72 20.57
N ASP A 352 -24.24 -15.40 20.72
CA ASP A 352 -25.30 -14.38 20.62
C ASP A 352 -25.75 -14.19 19.16
N LEU A 353 -24.87 -14.52 18.19
CA LEU A 353 -25.15 -14.54 16.75
C LEU A 353 -25.38 -15.97 16.25
N PRO A 354 -26.06 -16.14 15.09
CA PRO A 354 -26.23 -17.45 14.47
C PRO A 354 -24.89 -18.19 14.30
N ARG A 355 -24.89 -19.50 14.56
CA ARG A 355 -23.66 -20.33 14.48
C ARG A 355 -22.97 -20.26 13.11
N ASN A 356 -23.75 -20.04 12.05
CA ASN A 356 -23.32 -19.90 10.67
C ASN A 356 -23.30 -18.43 10.20
N ALA A 357 -23.20 -17.45 11.10
CA ALA A 357 -22.91 -16.08 10.73
C ALA A 357 -21.39 -15.87 10.54
N PHE A 358 -21.03 -14.91 9.70
CA PHE A 358 -19.67 -14.37 9.65
C PHE A 358 -19.63 -12.98 10.30
N VAL A 359 -18.43 -12.58 10.72
CA VAL A 359 -18.16 -11.23 11.24
C VAL A 359 -16.99 -10.60 10.51
N ILE A 360 -17.00 -9.28 10.39
CA ILE A 360 -15.81 -8.52 9.95
C ILE A 360 -15.18 -7.89 11.18
N ALA A 361 -13.93 -8.24 11.48
CA ALA A 361 -13.23 -7.79 12.68
C ALA A 361 -11.70 -7.80 12.49
N PRO A 362 -10.93 -7.19 13.42
CA PRO A 362 -9.46 -7.27 13.43
C PRO A 362 -8.94 -8.71 13.56
N GLU A 363 -7.74 -9.00 13.04
CA GLU A 363 -7.19 -10.37 13.02
C GLU A 363 -6.92 -10.90 14.43
N THR A 364 -6.59 -10.02 15.38
CA THR A 364 -6.41 -10.37 16.81
C THR A 364 -7.62 -11.10 17.42
N CYS A 365 -8.84 -10.85 16.92
CA CYS A 365 -10.06 -11.52 17.37
C CYS A 365 -10.05 -13.04 17.12
N VAL A 366 -9.26 -13.53 16.14
CA VAL A 366 -9.09 -14.97 15.87
C VAL A 366 -8.60 -15.70 17.11
N LYS A 367 -7.55 -15.19 17.74
CA LYS A 367 -6.95 -15.79 18.95
C LYS A 367 -7.78 -15.48 20.18
N LEU A 368 -8.20 -14.22 20.34
CA LEU A 368 -8.93 -13.75 21.53
C LEU A 368 -10.25 -14.50 21.72
N HIS A 369 -10.98 -14.73 20.64
CA HIS A 369 -12.32 -15.30 20.67
C HIS A 369 -12.41 -16.72 20.09
N ARG A 370 -11.26 -17.38 19.83
CA ARG A 370 -11.18 -18.72 19.25
C ARG A 370 -12.03 -18.85 17.97
N LEU A 371 -11.92 -17.87 17.10
CA LEU A 371 -12.60 -17.86 15.80
C LEU A 371 -11.68 -18.42 14.70
N LYS A 372 -12.23 -18.65 13.51
CA LYS A 372 -11.52 -19.08 12.31
C LYS A 372 -11.45 -17.92 11.33
N LEU A 373 -10.24 -17.63 10.86
CA LEU A 373 -10.01 -16.68 9.77
C LEU A 373 -10.51 -17.29 8.45
N VAL A 374 -11.50 -16.67 7.83
CA VAL A 374 -12.02 -17.06 6.51
C VAL A 374 -11.22 -16.36 5.42
N ARG A 375 -11.01 -15.05 5.56
CA ARG A 375 -10.23 -14.23 4.63
C ARG A 375 -9.65 -13.03 5.38
N SER A 376 -8.39 -12.71 5.12
CA SER A 376 -7.75 -11.48 5.61
C SER A 376 -7.71 -10.43 4.50
N GLY A 377 -7.83 -9.15 4.88
CA GLY A 377 -7.68 -8.02 3.97
C GLY A 377 -8.80 -7.91 2.94
N ILE A 378 -10.05 -7.84 3.39
CA ILE A 378 -11.23 -7.75 2.50
C ILE A 378 -11.73 -6.32 2.24
N GLN A 379 -11.04 -5.32 2.76
CA GLN A 379 -11.36 -3.92 2.53
C GLN A 379 -11.07 -3.49 1.09
N ASP A 380 -11.84 -2.52 0.58
CA ASP A 380 -11.75 -1.95 -0.76
C ASP A 380 -10.50 -1.08 -0.94
N LEU A 381 -10.01 -0.46 0.14
CA LEU A 381 -8.79 0.35 0.14
C LEU A 381 -7.63 -0.44 0.76
N ASP A 382 -6.67 -0.85 -0.07
CA ASP A 382 -5.50 -1.61 0.37
C ASP A 382 -4.61 -0.86 1.37
N TYR A 383 -4.63 0.48 1.32
CA TYR A 383 -3.83 1.38 2.15
C TYR A 383 -4.68 2.11 3.21
N ASN A 384 -5.42 1.36 4.02
CA ASN A 384 -6.15 1.92 5.15
C ASN A 384 -5.25 2.07 6.38
N ILE A 385 -4.50 3.17 6.46
CA ILE A 385 -3.57 3.43 7.57
C ILE A 385 -4.27 4.24 8.67
N THR A 386 -4.05 3.85 9.92
CA THR A 386 -4.31 4.67 11.10
C THR A 386 -2.97 5.06 11.73
N ASP A 387 -2.74 6.35 11.85
CA ASP A 387 -1.57 6.91 12.52
C ASP A 387 -1.79 6.94 14.02
N PHE A 388 -0.93 6.24 14.75
CA PHE A 388 -0.86 6.31 16.20
C PHE A 388 0.37 7.10 16.64
N ILE A 389 0.30 7.67 17.84
CA ILE A 389 1.47 8.18 18.55
C ILE A 389 1.66 7.39 19.83
N SER A 390 2.93 7.18 20.22
CA SER A 390 3.28 6.72 21.55
C SER A 390 3.59 7.92 22.43
N VAL A 391 3.05 7.93 23.64
CA VAL A 391 3.27 8.96 24.65
C VAL A 391 3.82 8.35 25.94
N ILE A 392 4.70 9.09 26.60
CA ILE A 392 5.29 8.77 27.90
C ILE A 392 5.19 10.00 28.81
N MET A 393 5.26 9.82 30.13
CA MET A 393 5.35 10.97 31.04
C MET A 393 6.65 11.74 30.83
N ASP A 394 6.57 13.07 30.92
CA ASP A 394 7.76 13.92 31.07
C ASP A 394 8.33 13.74 32.48
N ASP A 395 9.65 13.60 32.59
CA ASP A 395 10.39 13.51 33.86
C ASP A 395 10.34 14.80 34.69
#